data_AF-A0A967IG70-F1
#
_entry.id   AF-A0A967IG70-F1
#
_cell.length_a   1.000
_cell.length_b   1.000
_cell.length_c   1.000
_cell.angle_alpha   90.00
_cell.angle_beta   90.00
_cell.angle_gamma   90.00
#
_symmetry.space_group_name_H-M   'P 1'
#
loop_
_entity.id
_entity.type
_entity.pdbx_description
1 polymer ?
#
loop_
_entity_poly.entity_id
_entity_poly.type
_entity_poly.pdbx_seq_one_letter_code
_entity_poly.pdbx_strand_id
1 'polypeptide(L)' 'MANRGDLIQSIHHGAVKRIRPKIMTITVIIAGLVPIMWSHGAGADTMKRIAAPMIGGVVTSGVMELLVFPVIYFLWRQIG' A
#
# COMPACT_ATOMS: atom_id res chain seq x y z
N MET A 1 -1.83 -2.36 -33.72
CA MET A 1 -3.07 -3.11 -33.94
C MET A 1 -3.90 -3.06 -32.67
N ALA A 2 -5.01 -2.34 -32.67
CA ALA A 2 -5.84 -2.07 -31.49
C ALA A 2 -6.78 -3.25 -31.20
N ASN A 3 -6.27 -4.31 -30.59
CA ASN A 3 -7.09 -5.39 -30.04
C ASN A 3 -7.44 -5.09 -28.58
N ARG A 4 -8.70 -5.29 -28.19
CA ARG A 4 -9.17 -5.08 -26.80
C ARG A 4 -8.33 -5.84 -25.75
N GLY A 5 -7.75 -6.98 -26.12
CA GLY A 5 -6.85 -7.76 -25.27
C GLY A 5 -5.55 -7.04 -24.91
N ASP A 6 -4.96 -6.30 -25.85
CA ASP A 6 -3.68 -5.58 -25.66
C ASP A 6 -3.84 -4.37 -24.72
N LEU A 7 -5.01 -3.73 -24.79
CA LEU A 7 -5.41 -2.69 -23.84
C LEU A 7 -5.57 -3.25 -22.43
N ILE A 8 -6.31 -4.35 -22.24
CA ILE A 8 -6.46 -4.96 -20.92
C ILE A 8 -5.10 -5.38 -20.35
N GLN A 9 -4.23 -5.94 -21.19
CA GLN A 9 -2.89 -6.36 -20.78
C GLN A 9 -2.02 -5.16 -20.37
N SER A 10 -1.98 -4.07 -21.14
CA SER A 10 -1.23 -2.85 -20.78
C SER A 10 -1.72 -2.22 -19.48
N ILE A 11 -3.02 -2.31 -19.22
CA ILE A 11 -3.67 -1.77 -18.03
C ILE A 11 -3.35 -2.61 -16.81
N HIS A 12 -3.45 -3.94 -16.93
CA HIS A 12 -3.02 -4.85 -15.88
C HIS A 12 -1.52 -4.67 -15.58
N HIS A 13 -0.70 -4.53 -16.62
CA HIS A 13 0.74 -4.34 -16.48
C HIS A 13 1.09 -2.99 -15.81
N GLY A 14 0.36 -1.92 -16.13
CA GLY A 14 0.50 -0.59 -15.51
C GLY A 14 0.00 -0.54 -14.07
N ALA A 15 -1.13 -1.20 -13.77
CA ALA A 15 -1.70 -1.30 -12.42
C ALA A 15 -0.78 -2.10 -11.49
N VAL A 16 -0.30 -3.27 -11.93
CA VAL A 16 0.62 -4.12 -11.16
C VAL A 16 1.94 -3.41 -10.86
N LYS A 17 2.48 -2.62 -11.81
CA LYS A 17 3.69 -1.82 -11.59
C LYS A 17 3.56 -0.78 -10.48
N ARG A 18 2.35 -0.30 -10.17
CA ARG A 18 2.10 0.65 -9.07
C ARG A 18 1.76 -0.04 -7.75
N ILE A 19 1.06 -1.17 -7.80
CA ILE A 19 0.68 -1.94 -6.60
C ILE A 19 1.92 -2.58 -5.96
N ARG A 20 2.88 -3.07 -6.76
CA ARG A 20 4.08 -3.75 -6.26
C ARG A 20 4.95 -2.86 -5.35
N PRO A 21 5.30 -1.61 -5.73
CA PRO A 21 5.98 -0.67 -4.82
C PRO A 21 5.19 -0.34 -3.55
N LYS A 22 3.86 -0.26 -3.63
CA LYS A 22 3.00 0.11 -2.50
C LYS A 22 2.90 -1.02 -1.47
N ILE A 23 2.81 -2.26 -1.92
CA ILE A 23 2.87 -3.43 -1.02
C ILE A 23 4.27 -3.58 -0.42
N MET A 24 5.34 -3.26 -1.18
CA MET A 24 6.71 -3.28 -0.68
C MET A 24 6.88 -2.37 0.54
N THR A 25 6.43 -1.11 0.46
CA THR A 25 6.58 -0.16 1.57
C THR A 25 5.78 -0.58 2.80
N ILE A 26 4.54 -1.03 2.63
CA ILE A 26 3.71 -1.54 3.73
C ILE A 26 4.41 -2.73 4.41
N THR A 27 4.91 -3.67 3.62
CA THR A 27 5.60 -4.86 4.13
C THR A 27 6.86 -4.49 4.91
N VAL A 28 7.69 -3.57 4.38
CA VAL A 28 8.92 -3.13 5.04
C VAL A 28 8.62 -2.44 6.37
N ILE A 29 7.62 -1.56 6.40
CA ILE A 29 7.24 -0.85 7.62
C ILE A 29 6.73 -1.83 8.68
N ILE A 30 5.83 -2.74 8.30
CA ILE A 30 5.31 -3.76 9.22
C ILE A 30 6.46 -4.63 9.73
N ALA A 31 7.33 -5.13 8.85
CA ALA A 31 8.47 -5.95 9.24
C ALA A 31 9.43 -5.23 10.20
N GLY A 32 9.64 -3.93 10.04
CA GLY A 32 10.48 -3.12 10.93
C GLY A 32 9.84 -2.80 12.28
N LEU A 33 8.51 -2.64 12.33
CA LEU A 33 7.78 -2.26 13.55
C LEU A 33 7.27 -3.47 14.36
N VAL A 34 7.06 -4.61 13.71
CA VAL A 34 6.70 -5.90 14.34
C VAL A 34 7.59 -6.24 15.54
N PRO A 35 8.92 -6.28 15.45
CA PRO A 35 9.76 -6.65 16.59
C PRO A 35 9.67 -5.64 17.76
N ILE A 36 9.37 -4.37 17.47
CA ILE A 36 9.18 -3.34 18.51
C ILE A 36 7.93 -3.65 19.33
N MET A 37 6.87 -4.18 18.71
CA MET A 37 5.64 -4.57 19.39
C MET A 37 5.85 -5.75 20.37
N TRP A 38 6.78 -6.67 20.05
CA TRP A 38 7.14 -7.80 20.90
C TRP A 38 8.25 -7.52 21.91
N SER A 39 8.87 -6.34 21.87
CA SER A 39 9.93 -5.96 22.81
C SER A 39 9.38 -5.80 24.24
N HIS A 40 10.11 -6.30 25.23
CA HIS A 40 9.80 -6.16 26.66
C HIS A 40 11.08 -5.71 27.39
N GLY A 41 11.06 -4.50 27.95
CA GLY A 41 12.21 -3.86 28.58
C GLY A 41 11.94 -2.39 28.91
N ALA A 42 12.88 -1.73 29.58
CA ALA A 42 12.77 -0.30 29.88
C ALA A 42 12.63 0.52 28.59
N GLY A 43 11.61 1.38 28.51
CA GLY A 43 11.31 2.19 27.32
C GLY A 43 10.50 1.50 26.22
N ALA A 44 10.19 0.20 26.35
CA ALA A 44 9.38 -0.53 25.38
C ALA A 44 7.96 0.06 25.24
N ASP A 45 7.34 0.50 26.35
CA ASP A 45 6.03 1.14 26.31
C ASP A 45 6.02 2.43 25.49
N THR A 46 7.07 3.24 25.59
CA THR A 46 7.21 4.47 24.80
C THR A 46 7.35 4.14 23.31
N MET A 47 8.18 3.15 22.97
CA MET A 47 8.36 2.74 21.58
C MET A 47 7.09 2.13 20.98
N LYS A 48 6.34 1.32 21.74
CA LYS A 48 5.05 0.75 21.30
C LYS A 48 4.01 1.83 21.05
N ARG A 49 3.95 2.87 21.89
CA ARG A 49 3.03 4.01 21.71
C ARG A 49 3.28 4.80 20.43
N ILE A 50 4.51 4.78 19.91
CA ILE A 50 4.87 5.42 18.64
C ILE A 50 4.64 4.45 17.46
N ALA A 51 5.05 3.20 17.60
CA ALA A 51 4.97 2.20 16.53
C ALA A 51 3.53 1.76 16.23
N ALA A 52 2.66 1.62 17.24
CA ALA A 52 1.28 1.19 17.07
C ALA A 52 0.46 2.09 16.11
N PRO A 53 0.42 3.43 16.28
CA PRO A 53 -0.29 4.30 15.35
C PRO A 53 0.36 4.33 13.96
N MET A 54 1.67 4.12 13.84
CA MET A 54 2.34 4.05 12.53
C MET A 54 1.88 2.82 11.73
N ILE A 55 1.79 1.64 12.36
CA ILE A 55 1.26 0.44 11.71
C ILE A 55 -0.19 0.67 11.26
N GLY A 56 -1.03 1.18 12.16
CA GLY A 56 -2.43 1.49 11.86
C GLY A 56 -2.57 2.51 10.73
N GLY A 57 -1.77 3.57 10.74
CA GLY A 57 -1.76 4.62 9.72
C GLY A 57 -1.35 4.10 8.35
N VAL A 58 -0.30 3.27 8.27
CA VAL A 58 0.17 2.71 7.00
C VAL A 58 -0.82 1.71 6.40
N VAL A 59 -1.47 0.90 7.24
CA VAL A 59 -2.55 0.00 6.79
C VAL A 59 -3.74 0.80 6.30
N THR A 60 -4.18 1.80 7.06
CA THR A 60 -5.35 2.63 6.70
C THR A 60 -5.09 3.43 5.43
N SER A 61 -3.92 4.06 5.31
CA SER A 61 -3.50 4.76 4.09
C SER A 61 -3.36 3.81 2.91
N GLY A 62 -2.81 2.61 3.11
CA GLY A 62 -2.72 1.59 2.08
C GLY A 62 -4.09 1.16 1.55
N VAL A 63 -5.06 0.93 2.43
CA VAL A 63 -6.45 0.62 2.06
C VAL A 63 -7.10 1.79 1.34
N MET A 64 -6.97 3.00 1.86
CA MET A 64 -7.50 4.21 1.24
C MET A 64 -6.92 4.39 -0.17
N GLU A 65 -5.62 4.20 -0.33
CA GLU A 65 -4.97 4.28 -1.63
C GLU A 65 -5.39 3.15 -2.57
N LEU A 66 -5.52 1.91 -2.09
CA LEU A 66 -6.00 0.78 -2.90
C LEU A 66 -7.47 0.93 -3.32
N LEU A 67 -8.27 1.68 -2.57
CA LEU A 67 -9.65 2.03 -2.94
C LEU A 67 -9.71 3.28 -3.85
N VAL A 68 -8.89 4.29 -3.59
CA VAL A 68 -8.89 5.56 -4.33
C VAL A 68 -8.18 5.43 -5.68
N PHE A 69 -7.05 4.72 -5.78
CA PHE A 69 -6.34 4.52 -7.04
C PHE A 69 -7.18 3.86 -8.14
N PRO A 70 -7.97 2.79 -7.92
CA PRO A 70 -8.81 2.22 -8.97
C PRO A 70 -9.92 3.19 -9.39
N VAL A 71 -10.47 4.00 -8.47
CA VAL A 71 -11.46 5.02 -8.80
C VAL A 71 -10.85 6.11 -9.68
N ILE A 72 -9.69 6.65 -9.31
CA ILE A 72 -8.97 7.64 -10.13
C ILE A 72 -8.60 7.04 -11.48
N TYR A 73 -8.12 5.80 -11.51
CA TYR A 73 -7.75 5.12 -12.74
C TYR A 73 -8.96 4.90 -13.67
N PHE A 74 -10.10 4.50 -13.11
CA PHE A 74 -11.35 4.32 -13.85
C PHE A 74 -11.85 5.66 -14.42
N LEU A 75 -11.87 6.73 -13.62
CA LEU A 75 -12.27 8.06 -14.06
C LEU A 75 -11.35 8.61 -15.17
N TRP A 76 -10.04 8.47 -15.01
CA TRP A 76 -9.07 8.93 -16.01
C TRP A 76 -9.22 8.18 -17.34
N ARG A 77 -9.56 6.88 -17.29
CA ARG A 77 -9.86 6.06 -18.46
C ARG A 77 -11.25 6.34 -19.06
N GLN A 78 -12.19 6.88 -18.30
CA GLN A 78 -13.50 7.26 -18.81
C GLN A 78 -13.47 8.61 -19.55
N ILE A 79 -12.49 9.46 -19.24
CA ILE A 79 -12.29 10.78 -19.83
C ILE A 79 -11.39 10.76 -21.08
N GLY A 80 -10.54 9.73 -21.24
CA GLY A 80 -9.67 9.54 -22.42
C GLY A 80 -10.12 8.40 -23.31
#